data_AF-S7HVR5-F1
#
_entry.id   AF-S7HVR5-F1
#
_cell.length_a   1.000
_cell.length_b   1.000
_cell.length_c   1.000
_cell.angle_alpha   90.00
_cell.angle_beta   90.00
_cell.angle_gamma   90.00
#
_symmetry.space_group_name_H-M   'P 1'
#
loop_
_entity.id
_entity.type
_entity.pdbx_description
1 polymer ?
#
loop_
_entity_poly.entity_id
_entity_poly.type
_entity_poly.pdbx_seq_one_letter_code
_entity_poly.pdbx_strand_id
1 'polypeptide(L)'
;MITTFTATPKRFDKFDFNKIGTGTGLARHGFGFYFGSPDLAKDYLSTYKTYDGADPTYMYKSKIIEPETIPYEVIEVIESKGFDQAIDHFSGMSEHIKFLNVLTNNGNGKAYSCPHRGVLYQVSIPHIDISDLKDWSETLYESDELIDIYIDFCNKYVNPQDFDPETLKYLADAGVFIDEDTDFESIIENLLDKGFDETYDVDPDDDEIYPSATCGTDLKDICIHRAFDDYDFDDGFQEDFDNLSQKFHAAFQSLIKNTPDFHHEDFSLGDIHSALNHAISNLNPDLTEIECAKMANEFLCKNLKISGYTAEAMYGKPGEKEIVIIDQQLLESAKIVEVNPYNDFELGYDY
;
A
#
# COMPACT_ATOMS: atom_id res chain seq x y z
N MET A 1 1.01 13.09 -17.50
CA MET A 1 1.86 13.72 -16.46
C MET A 1 0.94 14.53 -15.60
N ILE A 2 0.93 14.25 -14.30
CA ILE A 2 0.06 14.95 -13.36
C ILE A 2 0.90 15.90 -12.49
N THR A 3 0.35 17.06 -12.17
CA THR A 3 0.90 17.96 -11.15
C THR A 3 -0.01 17.90 -9.94
N THR A 4 0.56 17.51 -8.80
CA THR A 4 -0.16 17.27 -7.55
C THR A 4 0.66 17.77 -6.37
N PHE A 5 0.11 17.72 -5.16
CA PHE A 5 0.76 18.25 -3.95
C PHE A 5 0.77 17.22 -2.84
N THR A 6 1.82 17.23 -2.02
CA THR A 6 1.88 16.42 -0.81
C THR A 6 2.53 17.21 0.31
N ALA A 7 2.15 16.91 1.55
CA ALA A 7 2.81 17.46 2.72
C ALA A 7 3.42 16.32 3.53
N THR A 8 4.63 16.53 4.03
CA THR A 8 5.33 15.56 4.86
C THR A 8 5.91 16.24 6.08
N PRO A 9 6.11 15.52 7.20
CA PRO A 9 6.78 16.10 8.34
C PRO A 9 8.27 16.25 8.12
N LYS A 10 8.89 15.48 7.21
CA LYS A 10 10.34 15.49 6.97
C LYS A 10 10.69 16.01 5.58
N ARG A 11 11.78 16.76 5.49
CA ARG A 11 12.42 17.14 4.21
C ARG A 11 13.06 15.94 3.53
N PHE A 12 12.94 15.87 2.20
CA PHE A 12 13.60 14.86 1.38
C PHE A 12 13.81 15.38 -0.04
N ASP A 13 14.87 14.89 -0.69
CA ASP A 13 15.22 15.26 -2.07
C ASP A 13 14.62 14.31 -3.12
N LYS A 14 14.15 13.14 -2.68
CA LYS A 14 13.50 12.13 -3.52
C LYS A 14 12.56 11.26 -2.70
N PHE A 15 11.53 10.72 -3.36
CA PHE A 15 10.68 9.70 -2.77
C PHE A 15 11.50 8.44 -2.47
N ASP A 16 11.24 7.85 -1.30
CA ASP A 16 11.91 6.64 -0.82
C ASP A 16 10.89 5.82 -0.03
N PHE A 17 10.51 4.68 -0.58
CA PHE A 17 9.53 3.78 0.04
C PHE A 17 10.04 3.21 1.37
N ASN A 18 11.34 3.26 1.64
CA ASN A 18 11.89 2.88 2.94
C ASN A 18 11.69 3.95 4.02
N LYS A 19 11.20 5.14 3.63
CA LYS A 19 10.92 6.26 4.52
C LYS A 19 9.43 6.57 4.65
N ILE A 20 8.55 5.87 3.93
CA ILE A 20 7.10 5.95 4.16
C ILE A 20 6.81 5.53 5.61
N GLY A 21 5.94 6.27 6.31
CA GLY A 21 5.63 6.02 7.72
C GLY A 21 6.61 6.64 8.72
N THR A 22 7.80 7.11 8.32
CA THR A 22 8.76 7.81 9.21
C THR A 22 8.30 9.21 9.64
N GLY A 23 7.09 9.61 9.24
CA GLY A 23 6.34 10.66 9.93
C GLY A 23 4.92 10.94 9.42
N THR A 24 4.48 10.40 8.28
CA THR A 24 3.10 10.60 7.82
C THR A 24 2.09 9.79 8.63
N GLY A 25 2.50 8.68 9.25
CA GLY A 25 1.69 7.86 10.17
C GLY A 25 0.43 7.24 9.58
N LEU A 26 0.16 7.43 8.29
CA LEU A 26 -1.10 7.06 7.64
C LEU A 26 -0.78 6.31 6.36
N ALA A 27 -1.01 5.00 6.38
CA ALA A 27 -1.02 4.11 5.23
C ALA A 27 -2.43 3.49 5.09
N ARG A 28 -3.45 4.37 5.05
CA ARG A 28 -4.87 3.98 5.10
C ARG A 28 -5.32 3.20 3.86
N HIS A 29 -4.83 3.62 2.70
CA HIS A 29 -5.18 3.09 1.38
C HIS A 29 -3.97 2.37 0.76
N GLY A 30 -3.30 1.55 1.60
CA GLY A 30 -2.08 0.84 1.23
C GLY A 30 -0.79 1.63 1.47
N PHE A 31 0.34 0.98 1.18
CA PHE A 31 1.67 1.51 1.42
C PHE A 31 2.20 2.33 0.23
N GLY A 32 1.95 3.63 0.22
CA GLY A 32 2.34 4.51 -0.87
C GLY A 32 2.54 5.97 -0.44
N PHE A 33 2.75 6.83 -1.43
CA PHE A 33 2.74 8.28 -1.21
C PHE A 33 1.38 8.86 -1.59
N TYR A 34 0.92 9.77 -0.73
CA TYR A 34 -0.40 10.37 -0.80
C TYR A 34 -0.27 11.79 -1.31
N PHE A 35 -1.07 12.12 -2.33
CA PHE A 35 -1.06 13.39 -3.00
C PHE A 35 -2.47 13.94 -3.15
N GLY A 36 -2.61 15.24 -3.28
CA GLY A 36 -3.91 15.87 -3.37
C GLY A 36 -3.86 17.26 -4.00
N SER A 37 -4.99 17.94 -3.88
CA SER A 37 -5.09 19.35 -4.22
C SER A 37 -4.12 20.18 -3.36
N PRO A 38 -3.73 21.40 -3.79
CA PRO A 38 -2.94 22.30 -2.96
C PRO A 38 -3.59 22.59 -1.60
N ASP A 39 -4.92 22.68 -1.56
CA ASP A 39 -5.67 22.94 -0.33
C ASP A 39 -5.63 21.72 0.60
N LEU A 40 -5.85 20.52 0.07
CA LEU A 40 -5.74 19.28 0.83
C LEU A 40 -4.33 19.09 1.42
N ALA A 41 -3.30 19.31 0.61
CA ALA A 41 -1.92 19.21 1.08
C ALA A 41 -1.60 20.24 2.17
N LYS A 42 -2.16 21.46 2.11
CA LYS A 42 -2.08 22.45 3.21
C LYS A 42 -2.81 21.98 4.47
N ASP A 43 -3.96 21.32 4.32
CA ASP A 43 -4.70 20.76 5.46
C ASP A 43 -3.88 19.67 6.15
N TYR A 44 -3.26 18.75 5.40
CA TYR A 44 -2.30 17.78 5.93
C TYR A 44 -1.10 18.47 6.60
N LEU A 45 -0.50 19.47 5.96
CA LEU A 45 0.61 20.25 6.54
C LEU A 45 0.22 20.87 7.90
N SER A 46 -1.04 21.30 8.03
CA SER A 46 -1.54 21.89 9.27
C SER A 46 -1.52 20.93 10.46
N THR A 47 -1.66 19.61 10.21
CA THR A 47 -1.61 18.56 11.23
C THR A 47 -0.21 18.40 11.82
N TYR A 48 0.83 18.72 11.05
CA TYR A 48 2.22 18.63 11.50
C TYR A 48 2.63 19.76 12.45
N LYS A 49 1.81 20.82 12.59
CA LYS A 49 2.08 22.00 13.45
C LYS A 49 2.42 21.65 14.89
N THR A 50 1.89 20.53 15.38
CA THR A 50 2.05 20.04 16.75
C THR A 50 2.73 18.69 16.81
N TYR A 51 3.29 18.21 15.70
CA TYR A 51 3.98 16.92 15.64
C TYR A 51 5.48 17.14 15.88
N ASP A 52 5.99 16.66 17.01
CA ASP A 52 7.41 16.81 17.38
C ASP A 52 8.37 16.13 16.39
N GLY A 53 7.86 15.16 15.62
CA GLY A 53 8.63 14.53 14.54
C GLY A 53 8.73 15.37 13.27
N ALA A 54 8.04 16.52 13.17
CA ALA A 54 8.10 17.37 11.99
C ALA A 54 9.33 18.30 12.01
N ASP A 55 9.90 18.50 10.83
CA ASP A 55 11.00 19.42 10.63
C ASP A 55 10.56 20.86 10.91
N PRO A 56 11.46 21.65 11.52
CA PRO A 56 11.16 23.01 11.89
C PRO A 56 11.04 23.90 10.65
N THR A 57 10.04 24.77 10.64
CA THR A 57 10.00 25.92 9.73
C THR A 57 10.44 27.15 10.51
N TYR A 58 11.61 27.69 10.21
CA TYR A 58 12.04 28.95 10.83
C TYR A 58 11.36 30.13 10.18
N MET A 59 10.75 31.00 10.99
CA MET A 59 10.10 32.22 10.52
C MET A 59 10.62 33.44 11.26
N TYR A 60 10.85 34.53 10.53
CA TYR A 60 11.21 35.83 11.09
C TYR A 60 10.31 36.91 10.49
N LYS A 61 9.65 37.70 11.35
CA LYS A 61 8.67 38.73 10.94
C LYS A 61 7.62 38.19 9.95
N SER A 62 7.07 37.01 10.26
CA SER A 62 6.08 36.30 9.44
C SER A 62 6.56 35.84 8.05
N LYS A 63 7.87 35.89 7.77
CA LYS A 63 8.46 35.33 6.55
C LYS A 63 9.19 34.04 6.87
N ILE A 64 9.01 33.02 6.03
CA ILE A 64 9.84 31.81 6.07
C ILE A 64 11.30 32.20 5.82
N ILE A 65 12.19 31.57 6.56
CA ILE A 65 13.62 31.59 6.31
C ILE A 65 13.95 30.32 5.52
N GLU A 66 14.44 30.52 4.29
CA GLU A 66 14.77 29.44 3.37
C GLU A 66 15.94 28.60 3.91
N PRO A 67 15.94 27.27 3.73
CA PRO A 67 17.07 26.39 4.03
C PRO A 67 18.37 26.85 3.35
N GLU A 68 19.50 26.46 3.91
CA GLU A 68 20.85 26.75 3.36
C GLU A 68 21.19 28.25 3.25
N THR A 69 20.38 29.11 3.88
CA THR A 69 20.69 30.54 4.02
C THR A 69 21.38 30.81 5.36
N ILE A 70 22.21 31.86 5.43
CA ILE A 70 22.85 32.29 6.68
C ILE A 70 21.83 32.45 7.83
N PRO A 71 20.66 33.09 7.64
CA PRO A 71 19.62 33.14 8.65
C PRO A 71 19.16 31.78 9.17
N TYR A 72 19.06 30.79 8.29
CA TYR A 72 18.62 29.43 8.64
C TYR A 72 19.67 28.75 9.53
N GLU A 73 20.92 28.72 9.08
CA GLU A 73 22.05 28.12 9.81
C GLU A 73 22.18 28.72 11.22
N VAL A 74 22.06 30.05 11.33
CA VAL A 74 22.13 30.73 12.62
C VAL A 74 21.02 30.26 13.57
N ILE A 75 19.77 30.21 13.09
CA ILE A 75 18.65 29.78 13.93
C ILE A 75 18.76 28.30 14.30
N GLU A 76 19.17 27.44 13.38
CA GLU A 76 19.38 26.02 13.63
C GLU A 76 20.43 25.76 14.72
N VAL A 77 21.54 26.50 14.71
CA VAL A 77 22.56 26.41 15.76
C VAL A 77 22.03 26.95 17.09
N ILE A 78 21.21 28.01 17.08
CA ILE A 78 20.57 28.51 18.31
C ILE A 78 19.60 27.46 18.89
N GLU A 79 18.77 26.81 18.08
CA GLU A 79 17.83 25.78 18.56
C GLU A 79 18.55 24.53 19.07
N SER A 80 19.65 24.12 18.41
CA SER A 80 20.38 22.90 18.79
C SER A 80 21.33 23.07 19.98
N LYS A 81 21.95 24.25 20.14
CA LYS A 81 23.03 24.49 21.11
C LYS A 81 22.74 25.61 22.11
N GLY A 82 21.71 26.41 21.87
CA GLY A 82 21.45 27.62 22.62
C GLY A 82 22.28 28.82 22.13
N PHE A 83 21.86 30.00 22.56
CA PHE A 83 22.35 31.27 22.02
C PHE A 83 23.83 31.53 22.26
N ASP A 84 24.30 31.29 23.49
CA ASP A 84 25.71 31.54 23.87
C ASP A 84 26.67 30.65 23.06
N GLN A 85 26.30 29.38 22.86
CA GLN A 85 27.09 28.45 22.06
C GLN A 85 27.04 28.79 20.57
N ALA A 86 25.96 29.40 20.09
CA ALA A 86 25.86 29.90 18.73
C ALA A 86 26.81 31.10 18.49
N ILE A 87 27.04 31.98 19.47
CA ILE A 87 28.04 33.05 19.36
C ILE A 87 29.44 32.47 19.16
N ASP A 88 29.80 31.48 19.98
CA ASP A 88 31.12 30.84 19.90
C ASP A 88 31.29 30.08 18.58
N HIS A 89 30.26 29.35 18.13
CA HIS A 89 30.24 28.66 16.84
C HIS A 89 30.38 29.64 15.67
N PHE A 90 29.65 30.76 15.76
CA PHE A 90 29.68 31.99 14.96
C PHE A 90 31.01 32.73 14.86
N SER A 91 31.98 32.44 15.73
CA SER A 91 33.11 33.33 15.95
C SER A 91 33.98 33.48 14.70
N GLY A 92 34.13 34.71 14.21
CA GLY A 92 34.85 35.02 12.98
C GLY A 92 34.02 35.00 11.70
N MET A 93 32.76 34.53 11.74
CA MET A 93 31.84 34.54 10.60
C MET A 93 30.98 35.80 10.64
N SER A 94 31.51 36.89 10.08
CA SER A 94 30.94 38.24 10.29
C SER A 94 29.47 38.41 9.88
N GLU A 95 29.01 37.74 8.82
CA GLU A 95 27.61 37.81 8.39
C GLU A 95 26.66 37.03 9.31
N HIS A 96 27.06 35.85 9.78
CA HIS A 96 26.32 35.07 10.78
C HIS A 96 26.17 35.84 12.09
N ILE A 97 27.24 36.47 12.58
CA ILE A 97 27.20 37.30 13.79
C ILE A 97 26.32 38.54 13.62
N LYS A 98 26.31 39.18 12.43
CA LYS A 98 25.38 40.28 12.15
C LYS A 98 23.93 39.83 12.28
N PHE A 99 23.58 38.68 11.70
CA PHE A 99 22.22 38.17 11.79
C PHE A 99 21.85 37.73 13.21
N LEU A 100 22.76 37.05 13.91
CA LEU A 100 22.59 36.66 15.32
C LEU A 100 22.30 37.87 16.22
N ASN A 101 22.97 39.00 15.98
CA ASN A 101 22.69 40.26 16.68
C ASN A 101 21.34 40.90 16.30
N VAL A 102 20.86 40.70 15.06
CA VAL A 102 19.52 41.15 14.65
C VAL A 102 18.43 40.38 15.41
N LEU A 103 18.68 39.12 15.77
CA LEU A 103 17.73 38.32 16.56
C LEU A 103 17.66 38.75 18.03
N THR A 104 18.75 39.25 18.64
CA THR A 104 18.79 39.65 20.06
C THR A 104 18.32 41.05 20.36
N ASN A 105 18.50 41.98 19.43
CA ASN A 105 18.17 43.39 19.64
C ASN A 105 16.66 43.68 19.78
N ASN A 106 15.79 42.67 19.65
CA ASN A 106 14.33 42.81 19.79
C ASN A 106 13.79 42.59 21.21
N GLY A 107 14.67 42.38 22.22
CA GLY A 107 14.31 42.32 23.64
C GLY A 107 13.76 40.97 24.09
N ASN A 108 14.45 40.31 25.03
CA ASN A 108 14.13 39.15 25.89
C ASN A 108 13.26 37.97 25.39
N GLY A 109 12.76 37.96 24.15
CA GLY A 109 12.04 36.85 23.52
C GLY A 109 12.70 36.43 22.21
N LYS A 110 12.49 35.17 21.79
CA LYS A 110 12.93 34.69 20.47
C LYS A 110 12.28 35.59 19.40
N ALA A 111 13.09 36.36 18.66
CA ALA A 111 12.60 37.24 17.59
C ALA A 111 12.11 36.48 16.34
N TYR A 112 12.24 35.15 16.36
CA TYR A 112 11.81 34.21 15.34
C TYR A 112 10.92 33.16 15.98
N SER A 113 10.11 32.48 15.18
CA SER A 113 9.33 31.31 15.60
C SER A 113 9.84 30.06 14.90
N CYS A 114 9.84 28.94 15.63
CA CYS A 114 10.19 27.61 15.13
C CYS A 114 8.99 26.66 15.29
N PRO A 115 7.87 26.88 14.57
CA PRO A 115 6.83 25.88 14.52
C PRO A 115 7.36 24.63 13.77
N HIS A 116 7.14 23.45 14.33
CA HIS A 116 7.36 22.18 13.63
C HIS A 116 6.21 22.09 12.63
N ARG A 117 6.44 22.26 11.33
CA ARG A 117 5.33 22.34 10.35
C ARG A 117 5.47 21.37 9.21
N GLY A 118 6.56 20.62 9.15
CA GLY A 118 6.85 19.80 7.99
C GLY A 118 7.08 20.66 6.76
N VAL A 119 6.79 20.09 5.60
CA VAL A 119 7.18 20.59 4.29
C VAL A 119 6.05 20.34 3.31
N LEU A 120 5.80 21.29 2.42
CA LEU A 120 4.85 21.16 1.33
C LEU A 120 5.62 21.01 0.02
N TYR A 121 5.25 20.02 -0.80
CA TYR A 121 5.83 19.80 -2.12
C TYR A 121 4.78 19.94 -3.20
N GLN A 122 5.18 20.57 -4.30
CA GLN A 122 4.59 20.35 -5.60
C GLN A 122 5.31 19.19 -6.28
N VAL A 123 4.55 18.25 -6.82
CA VAL A 123 5.04 16.99 -7.36
C VAL A 123 4.56 16.84 -8.80
N SER A 124 5.47 16.57 -9.72
CA SER A 124 5.15 16.25 -11.11
C SER A 124 5.46 14.78 -11.37
N ILE A 125 4.41 13.98 -11.56
CA ILE A 125 4.52 12.54 -11.78
C ILE A 125 4.36 12.26 -13.28
N PRO A 126 5.41 11.78 -13.97
CA PRO A 126 5.35 11.52 -15.40
C PRO A 126 4.51 10.26 -15.69
N HIS A 127 4.19 10.01 -16.96
CA HIS A 127 3.63 8.73 -17.45
C HIS A 127 2.33 8.22 -16.80
N ILE A 128 1.62 9.07 -16.05
CA ILE A 128 0.31 8.76 -15.49
C ILE A 128 -0.70 9.85 -15.86
N ASP A 129 -1.95 9.43 -16.07
CA ASP A 129 -3.16 10.27 -16.10
C ASP A 129 -4.02 9.94 -14.88
N ILE A 130 -4.70 10.94 -14.32
CA ILE A 130 -5.62 10.72 -13.19
C ILE A 130 -6.79 9.83 -13.63
N SER A 131 -7.21 9.91 -14.90
CA SER A 131 -8.27 9.05 -15.44
C SER A 131 -7.91 7.56 -15.48
N ASP A 132 -6.62 7.23 -15.42
CA ASP A 132 -6.12 5.86 -15.44
C ASP A 132 -6.06 5.24 -14.04
N LEU A 133 -6.27 6.05 -12.99
CA LEU A 133 -6.28 5.59 -11.61
C LEU A 133 -7.65 4.99 -11.26
N LYS A 134 -7.63 3.75 -10.76
CA LYS A 134 -8.83 3.11 -10.19
C LYS A 134 -9.19 3.72 -8.85
N ASP A 135 -10.48 3.70 -8.46
CA ASP A 135 -10.87 4.13 -7.11
C ASP A 135 -10.52 3.02 -6.10
N TRP A 136 -10.02 3.38 -4.92
CA TRP A 136 -9.70 2.40 -3.87
C TRP A 136 -10.91 1.57 -3.46
N SER A 137 -12.11 2.16 -3.53
CA SER A 137 -13.39 1.49 -3.28
C SER A 137 -13.98 0.83 -4.53
N GLU A 138 -13.31 0.89 -5.67
CA GLU A 138 -13.74 0.21 -6.90
C GLU A 138 -13.74 -1.30 -6.69
N THR A 139 -14.90 -1.90 -6.87
CA THR A 139 -15.09 -3.35 -6.77
C THR A 139 -14.65 -4.03 -8.06
N LEU A 140 -13.82 -5.07 -7.96
CA LEU A 140 -13.61 -5.98 -9.09
C LEU A 140 -14.80 -6.94 -9.16
N TYR A 141 -15.72 -6.71 -10.10
CA TYR A 141 -16.93 -7.52 -10.24
C TYR A 141 -16.73 -8.77 -11.11
N GLU A 142 -15.62 -8.85 -11.84
CA GLU A 142 -15.33 -10.01 -12.70
C GLU A 142 -14.57 -11.06 -11.89
N SER A 143 -15.25 -12.18 -11.60
CA SER A 143 -14.70 -13.31 -10.85
C SER A 143 -13.36 -13.78 -11.44
N ASP A 144 -13.24 -13.80 -12.77
CA ASP A 144 -12.03 -14.22 -13.49
C ASP A 144 -10.78 -13.42 -13.10
N GLU A 145 -10.87 -12.09 -12.96
CA GLU A 145 -9.71 -11.26 -12.58
C GLU A 145 -9.24 -11.57 -11.16
N LEU A 146 -10.18 -11.84 -10.25
CA LEU A 146 -9.88 -12.20 -8.86
C LEU A 146 -9.24 -13.58 -8.73
N ILE A 147 -9.65 -14.53 -9.55
CA ILE A 147 -8.99 -15.84 -9.59
C ILE A 147 -7.58 -15.72 -10.14
N ASP A 148 -7.40 -14.98 -11.24
CA ASP A 148 -6.07 -14.77 -11.82
C ASP A 148 -5.13 -14.12 -10.78
N ILE A 149 -5.64 -13.14 -10.01
CA ILE A 149 -4.94 -12.55 -8.85
C ILE A 149 -4.57 -13.63 -7.83
N TYR A 150 -5.54 -14.47 -7.44
CA TYR A 150 -5.34 -15.50 -6.41
C TYR A 150 -4.29 -16.53 -6.84
N ILE A 151 -4.42 -17.08 -8.05
CA ILE A 151 -3.51 -18.10 -8.59
C ILE A 151 -2.12 -17.50 -8.79
N ASP A 152 -2.00 -16.30 -9.36
CA ASP A 152 -0.72 -15.62 -9.49
C ASP A 152 -0.07 -15.37 -8.13
N PHE A 153 -0.86 -15.04 -7.11
CA PHE A 153 -0.36 -14.84 -5.76
C PHE A 153 0.21 -16.13 -5.20
N CYS A 154 -0.57 -17.21 -5.27
CA CYS A 154 -0.15 -18.51 -4.77
C CYS A 154 1.08 -19.02 -5.51
N ASN A 155 1.10 -18.97 -6.85
CA ASN A 155 2.27 -19.36 -7.64
C ASN A 155 3.52 -18.52 -7.33
N LYS A 156 3.37 -17.26 -6.89
CA LYS A 156 4.51 -16.40 -6.55
C LYS A 156 5.00 -16.59 -5.12
N TYR A 157 4.11 -16.75 -4.15
CA TYR A 157 4.43 -16.66 -2.72
C TYR A 157 4.24 -17.96 -1.94
N VAL A 158 3.50 -18.91 -2.49
CA VAL A 158 3.25 -20.21 -1.87
C VAL A 158 4.17 -21.23 -2.54
N ASN A 159 5.10 -21.76 -1.77
CA ASN A 159 5.95 -22.86 -2.21
C ASN A 159 5.39 -24.18 -1.68
N PRO A 160 4.90 -25.10 -2.53
CA PRO A 160 4.36 -26.37 -2.07
C PRO A 160 5.33 -27.23 -1.26
N GLN A 161 6.64 -27.07 -1.47
CA GLN A 161 7.66 -27.78 -0.69
C GLN A 161 7.73 -27.33 0.78
N ASP A 162 7.26 -26.11 1.05
CA ASP A 162 7.28 -25.51 2.38
C ASP A 162 5.95 -25.74 3.14
N PHE A 163 5.03 -26.54 2.58
CA PHE A 163 3.82 -26.93 3.28
C PHE A 163 4.12 -27.67 4.58
N ASP A 164 3.32 -27.35 5.59
CA ASP A 164 3.45 -27.99 6.88
C ASP A 164 3.10 -29.50 6.79
N PRO A 165 3.61 -30.33 7.70
CA PRO A 165 3.41 -31.79 7.65
C PRO A 165 1.94 -32.23 7.68
N GLU A 166 1.05 -31.43 8.26
CA GLU A 166 -0.39 -31.73 8.28
C GLU A 166 -1.01 -31.52 6.89
N THR A 167 -0.69 -30.40 6.23
CA THR A 167 -1.09 -30.15 4.84
C THR A 167 -0.60 -31.25 3.89
N LEU A 168 0.69 -31.60 3.97
CA LEU A 168 1.27 -32.67 3.14
C LEU A 168 0.58 -34.03 3.37
N LYS A 169 0.19 -34.32 4.62
CA LYS A 169 -0.52 -35.54 4.96
C LYS A 169 -1.92 -35.55 4.34
N TYR A 170 -2.69 -34.46 4.46
CA TYR A 170 -4.03 -34.42 3.88
C TYR A 170 -4.00 -34.54 2.35
N LEU A 171 -3.05 -33.90 1.69
CA LEU A 171 -2.85 -34.05 0.24
C LEU A 171 -2.51 -35.49 -0.13
N ALA A 172 -1.61 -36.15 0.59
CA ALA A 172 -1.26 -37.55 0.36
C ALA A 172 -2.44 -38.51 0.62
N ASP A 173 -3.25 -38.26 1.65
CA ASP A 173 -4.47 -39.03 1.95
C ASP A 173 -5.51 -38.86 0.84
N ALA A 174 -5.57 -37.68 0.21
CA ALA A 174 -6.36 -37.41 -1.00
C ALA A 174 -5.71 -37.95 -2.29
N GLY A 175 -4.52 -38.54 -2.20
CA GLY A 175 -3.80 -39.13 -3.32
C GLY A 175 -3.04 -38.13 -4.19
N VAL A 176 -2.87 -36.89 -3.73
CA VAL A 176 -2.07 -35.84 -4.38
C VAL A 176 -0.66 -35.86 -3.82
N PHE A 177 0.33 -35.98 -4.70
CA PHE A 177 1.74 -36.03 -4.33
C PHE A 177 2.46 -34.82 -4.89
N ILE A 178 3.24 -34.16 -4.05
CA ILE A 178 4.04 -32.99 -4.40
C ILE A 178 5.47 -33.45 -4.72
N ASP A 179 5.96 -33.07 -5.89
CA ASP A 179 7.36 -33.18 -6.30
C ASP A 179 8.00 -31.80 -6.51
N GLU A 180 9.28 -31.77 -6.87
CA GLU A 180 10.06 -30.52 -6.98
C GLU A 180 9.55 -29.54 -8.03
N ASP A 181 8.77 -30.00 -9.02
CA ASP A 181 8.26 -29.21 -10.13
C ASP A 181 6.75 -28.90 -9.98
N THR A 182 6.12 -29.38 -8.91
CA THR A 182 4.68 -29.20 -8.67
C THR A 182 4.41 -27.75 -8.25
N ASP A 183 3.64 -27.01 -9.05
CA ASP A 183 3.13 -25.68 -8.70
C ASP A 183 1.77 -25.75 -7.98
N PHE A 184 1.31 -24.61 -7.47
CA PHE A 184 0.09 -24.55 -6.66
C PHE A 184 -1.15 -24.89 -7.49
N GLU A 185 -1.22 -24.40 -8.73
CA GLU A 185 -2.32 -24.66 -9.68
C GLU A 185 -2.48 -26.17 -9.94
N SER A 186 -1.37 -26.86 -10.23
CA SER A 186 -1.35 -28.31 -10.46
C SER A 186 -1.85 -29.12 -9.25
N ILE A 187 -1.61 -28.64 -8.02
CA ILE A 187 -2.08 -29.31 -6.80
C ILE A 187 -3.58 -29.26 -6.71
N ILE A 188 -4.18 -28.11 -7.00
CA ILE A 188 -5.63 -27.97 -6.91
C ILE A 188 -6.29 -28.75 -8.05
N GLU A 189 -5.76 -28.70 -9.29
CA GLU A 189 -6.28 -29.49 -10.42
C GLU A 189 -6.32 -30.98 -10.07
N ASN A 190 -5.20 -31.50 -9.56
CA ASN A 190 -5.09 -32.91 -9.21
C ASN A 190 -5.97 -33.29 -8.01
N LEU A 191 -6.16 -32.38 -7.06
CA LEU A 191 -7.06 -32.59 -5.92
C LEU A 191 -8.52 -32.67 -6.37
N LEU A 192 -8.92 -31.81 -7.30
CA LEU A 192 -10.24 -31.81 -7.90
C LEU A 192 -10.52 -33.05 -8.73
N ASP A 193 -9.63 -33.36 -9.67
CA ASP A 193 -9.76 -34.52 -10.54
C ASP A 193 -9.98 -35.81 -9.71
N LYS A 194 -9.17 -35.99 -8.66
CA LYS A 194 -9.30 -37.14 -7.75
C LYS A 194 -10.56 -37.12 -6.90
N GLY A 195 -11.00 -35.92 -6.49
CA GLY A 195 -12.21 -35.73 -5.72
C GLY A 195 -13.44 -36.16 -6.53
N PHE A 196 -13.53 -35.66 -7.75
CA PHE A 196 -14.60 -35.99 -8.68
C PHE A 196 -14.57 -37.47 -9.06
N ASP A 197 -13.42 -38.03 -9.43
CA ASP A 197 -13.29 -39.47 -9.73
C ASP A 197 -13.87 -40.35 -8.59
N GLU A 198 -13.65 -39.97 -7.32
CA GLU A 198 -14.20 -40.69 -6.18
C GLU A 198 -15.71 -40.55 -6.03
N THR A 199 -16.28 -39.37 -6.32
CA THR A 199 -17.73 -39.15 -6.28
C THR A 199 -18.43 -39.95 -7.38
N TYR A 200 -17.86 -39.99 -8.59
CA TYR A 200 -18.47 -40.64 -9.76
C TYR A 200 -18.35 -42.17 -9.76
N ASP A 201 -17.31 -42.75 -9.15
CA ASP A 201 -17.18 -44.21 -9.01
C ASP A 201 -18.28 -44.85 -8.14
N VAL A 202 -19.07 -44.05 -7.41
CA VAL A 202 -20.12 -44.52 -6.50
C VAL A 202 -21.46 -44.76 -7.19
N ASP A 203 -21.76 -44.11 -8.34
CA ASP A 203 -23.01 -44.33 -9.10
C ASP A 203 -22.80 -44.31 -10.64
N PRO A 204 -22.34 -45.42 -11.23
CA PRO A 204 -22.04 -45.48 -12.67
C PRO A 204 -23.28 -45.53 -13.57
N ASP A 205 -24.50 -45.59 -13.01
CA ASP A 205 -25.75 -45.68 -13.78
C ASP A 205 -26.44 -44.31 -13.95
N ASP A 206 -25.90 -43.24 -13.36
CA ASP A 206 -26.42 -41.87 -13.53
C ASP A 206 -25.80 -41.17 -14.75
N ASP A 207 -26.25 -41.58 -15.94
CA ASP A 207 -25.80 -41.06 -17.25
C ASP A 207 -26.06 -39.54 -17.43
N GLU A 208 -26.77 -38.87 -16.52
CA GLU A 208 -27.06 -37.43 -16.57
C GLU A 208 -25.98 -36.55 -15.94
N ILE A 209 -25.06 -37.12 -15.16
CA ILE A 209 -23.98 -36.38 -14.49
C ILE A 209 -22.66 -36.62 -15.22
N TYR A 210 -22.59 -36.23 -16.48
CA TYR A 210 -21.30 -35.97 -17.11
C TYR A 210 -20.92 -34.53 -16.80
N PRO A 211 -19.89 -34.25 -15.97
CA PRO A 211 -19.25 -32.97 -16.05
C PRO A 211 -18.73 -32.92 -17.49
N SER A 212 -19.31 -32.03 -18.30
CA SER A 212 -18.66 -31.69 -19.55
C SER A 212 -17.22 -31.34 -19.20
N ALA A 213 -16.27 -31.74 -20.03
CA ALA A 213 -14.86 -31.41 -19.89
C ALA A 213 -14.60 -29.88 -19.97
N THR A 214 -15.15 -29.14 -19.01
CA THR A 214 -15.09 -27.72 -18.75
C THR A 214 -14.50 -27.61 -17.34
N CYS A 215 -13.25 -28.01 -17.11
CA CYS A 215 -12.02 -27.38 -17.61
C CYS A 215 -11.94 -25.93 -17.10
N GLY A 216 -11.30 -25.74 -15.94
CA GLY A 216 -10.92 -24.43 -15.39
C GLY A 216 -11.92 -23.78 -14.43
N THR A 217 -13.23 -23.88 -14.65
CA THR A 217 -14.26 -23.24 -13.82
C THR A 217 -14.36 -23.79 -12.39
N ASP A 218 -14.11 -25.08 -12.18
CA ASP A 218 -14.31 -25.74 -10.88
C ASP A 218 -13.27 -25.34 -9.81
N LEU A 219 -12.05 -25.09 -10.27
CA LEU A 219 -10.90 -24.68 -9.47
C LEU A 219 -10.99 -23.21 -9.09
N LYS A 220 -11.42 -22.42 -10.09
CA LYS A 220 -11.86 -21.05 -9.98
C LYS A 220 -12.95 -20.90 -8.93
N ASP A 221 -13.98 -21.72 -9.00
CA ASP A 221 -15.13 -21.60 -8.11
C ASP A 221 -14.86 -22.12 -6.70
N ILE A 222 -13.92 -23.05 -6.48
CA ILE A 222 -13.51 -23.47 -5.11
C ILE A 222 -12.56 -22.47 -4.46
N CYS A 223 -11.62 -21.91 -5.22
CA CYS A 223 -10.81 -20.79 -4.75
C CYS A 223 -11.70 -19.59 -4.41
N ILE A 224 -12.73 -19.34 -5.22
CA ILE A 224 -13.76 -18.34 -4.94
C ILE A 224 -14.61 -18.75 -3.73
N HIS A 225 -15.25 -19.90 -3.67
CA HIS A 225 -16.25 -20.17 -2.63
C HIS A 225 -15.69 -20.07 -1.20
N ARG A 226 -14.40 -20.34 -0.99
CA ARG A 226 -13.81 -20.31 0.35
C ARG A 226 -12.95 -19.09 0.68
N ALA A 227 -12.40 -18.39 -0.31
CA ALA A 227 -11.99 -17.02 -0.04
C ALA A 227 -13.25 -16.13 0.14
N PHE A 228 -14.41 -16.50 -0.42
CA PHE A 228 -15.53 -15.58 -0.60
C PHE A 228 -16.80 -15.84 0.25
N ASP A 229 -16.90 -16.96 0.97
CA ASP A 229 -17.93 -17.32 2.00
C ASP A 229 -19.43 -17.18 1.62
N ASP A 230 -19.79 -16.80 0.38
CA ASP A 230 -21.20 -16.52 0.02
C ASP A 230 -21.54 -16.59 -1.49
N TYR A 231 -20.78 -17.34 -2.29
CA TYR A 231 -21.16 -17.53 -3.70
C TYR A 231 -22.24 -18.61 -3.80
N ASP A 232 -23.49 -18.20 -4.09
CA ASP A 232 -24.53 -19.10 -4.61
C ASP A 232 -23.96 -19.74 -5.89
N PHE A 233 -23.47 -20.97 -5.76
CA PHE A 233 -23.16 -21.81 -6.91
C PHE A 233 -24.39 -21.93 -7.81
N ASP A 234 -24.17 -22.28 -9.08
CA ASP A 234 -25.22 -23.02 -9.78
C ASP A 234 -25.46 -24.30 -8.97
N ASP A 235 -26.70 -24.55 -8.53
CA ASP A 235 -27.07 -25.52 -7.47
C ASP A 235 -26.35 -26.89 -7.60
N GLY A 236 -25.98 -27.30 -8.82
CA GLY A 236 -25.25 -28.54 -9.10
C GLY A 236 -23.82 -28.62 -8.56
N PHE A 237 -23.01 -27.56 -8.59
CA PHE A 237 -21.61 -27.67 -8.15
C PHE A 237 -21.48 -27.76 -6.64
N GLN A 238 -22.29 -27.01 -5.90
CA GLN A 238 -22.31 -27.10 -4.44
C GLN A 238 -22.70 -28.51 -4.00
N GLU A 239 -23.65 -29.14 -4.69
CA GLU A 239 -24.03 -30.53 -4.45
C GLU A 239 -22.84 -31.48 -4.71
N ASP A 240 -22.12 -31.31 -5.83
CA ASP A 240 -20.95 -32.12 -6.14
C ASP A 240 -19.79 -31.92 -5.14
N PHE A 241 -19.54 -30.69 -4.70
CA PHE A 241 -18.50 -30.38 -3.72
C PHE A 241 -18.88 -30.91 -2.32
N ASP A 242 -20.14 -30.78 -1.90
CA ASP A 242 -20.64 -31.31 -0.63
C ASP A 242 -20.64 -32.86 -0.61
N ASN A 243 -20.66 -33.48 -1.79
CA ASN A 243 -20.53 -34.92 -1.95
C ASN A 243 -19.07 -35.40 -1.87
N LEU A 244 -18.07 -34.50 -1.89
CA LEU A 244 -16.67 -34.88 -1.71
C LEU A 244 -16.45 -35.52 -0.34
N SER A 245 -15.55 -36.51 -0.30
CA SER A 245 -15.23 -37.16 0.97
C SER A 245 -14.44 -36.23 1.90
N GLN A 246 -14.53 -36.50 3.21
CA GLN A 246 -13.91 -35.69 4.27
C GLN A 246 -12.41 -35.44 4.05
N LYS A 247 -11.69 -36.37 3.41
CA LYS A 247 -10.26 -36.23 3.11
C LYS A 247 -9.98 -35.13 2.08
N PHE A 248 -10.83 -34.97 1.06
CA PHE A 248 -10.68 -33.89 0.08
C PHE A 248 -10.98 -32.55 0.73
N HIS A 249 -12.07 -32.44 1.49
CA HIS A 249 -12.35 -31.23 2.26
C HIS A 249 -11.19 -30.84 3.21
N ALA A 250 -10.60 -31.81 3.91
CA ALA A 250 -9.46 -31.56 4.78
C ALA A 250 -8.22 -31.09 4.00
N ALA A 251 -7.95 -31.68 2.84
CA ALA A 251 -6.86 -31.28 1.96
C ALA A 251 -7.05 -29.86 1.44
N PHE A 252 -8.23 -29.51 0.92
CA PHE A 252 -8.58 -28.16 0.49
C PHE A 252 -8.42 -27.15 1.63
N GLN A 253 -8.99 -27.44 2.80
CA GLN A 253 -8.90 -26.58 3.97
C GLN A 253 -7.48 -26.28 4.40
N SER A 254 -6.61 -27.29 4.37
CA SER A 254 -5.23 -27.14 4.76
C SER A 254 -4.44 -26.32 3.75
N LEU A 255 -4.68 -26.54 2.45
CA LEU A 255 -3.99 -25.88 1.35
C LEU A 255 -4.21 -24.36 1.36
N ILE A 256 -5.45 -23.92 1.57
CA ILE A 256 -5.82 -22.50 1.49
C ILE A 256 -5.55 -21.71 2.77
N LYS A 257 -5.20 -22.37 3.88
CA LYS A 257 -5.03 -21.74 5.21
C LYS A 257 -4.07 -20.55 5.21
N ASN A 258 -3.09 -20.55 4.31
CA ASN A 258 -2.06 -19.50 4.21
C ASN A 258 -2.17 -18.67 2.91
N THR A 259 -3.33 -18.68 2.26
CA THR A 259 -3.61 -17.95 1.02
C THR A 259 -4.47 -16.70 1.29
N PRO A 260 -4.62 -15.76 0.33
CA PRO A 260 -5.48 -14.59 0.49
C PRO A 260 -6.93 -14.99 0.73
N ASP A 261 -7.57 -14.32 1.70
CA ASP A 261 -8.98 -14.50 2.06
C ASP A 261 -9.78 -13.31 1.48
N PHE A 262 -10.67 -13.55 0.52
CA PHE A 262 -11.33 -12.53 -0.30
C PHE A 262 -12.86 -12.60 -0.15
N HIS A 263 -13.47 -11.96 0.86
CA HIS A 263 -14.91 -12.10 1.12
C HIS A 263 -15.84 -11.49 0.05
N HIS A 264 -16.98 -12.15 -0.26
CA HIS A 264 -17.87 -11.79 -1.37
C HIS A 264 -18.50 -10.38 -1.30
N GLU A 265 -18.70 -9.87 -0.09
CA GLU A 265 -19.40 -8.60 0.12
C GLU A 265 -18.49 -7.36 -0.09
N ASP A 266 -17.17 -7.55 -0.22
CA ASP A 266 -16.16 -6.48 -0.15
C ASP A 266 -14.97 -6.73 -1.12
N PHE A 267 -15.13 -6.52 -2.45
CA PHE A 267 -13.99 -6.60 -3.42
C PHE A 267 -13.42 -5.26 -3.82
N SER A 268 -13.45 -4.29 -2.91
CA SER A 268 -12.71 -3.07 -3.18
C SER A 268 -11.23 -3.44 -3.40
N LEU A 269 -10.53 -2.70 -4.25
CA LEU A 269 -9.07 -2.84 -4.40
C LEU A 269 -8.33 -2.78 -3.06
N GLY A 270 -8.93 -2.11 -2.07
CA GLY A 270 -8.42 -2.09 -0.71
C GLY A 270 -8.59 -3.38 0.07
N ASP A 271 -9.69 -4.09 -0.14
CA ASP A 271 -9.91 -5.39 0.48
C ASP A 271 -8.95 -6.41 -0.12
N ILE A 272 -8.78 -6.38 -1.44
CA ILE A 272 -7.80 -7.22 -2.16
C ILE A 272 -6.39 -6.93 -1.62
N HIS A 273 -5.97 -5.66 -1.55
CA HIS A 273 -4.67 -5.31 -0.97
C HIS A 273 -4.52 -5.82 0.46
N SER A 274 -5.56 -5.71 1.30
CA SER A 274 -5.53 -6.13 2.70
C SER A 274 -5.40 -7.65 2.83
N ALA A 275 -6.14 -8.41 2.01
CA ALA A 275 -6.06 -9.87 1.94
C ALA A 275 -4.67 -10.34 1.50
N LEU A 276 -4.09 -9.73 0.45
CA LEU A 276 -2.73 -10.03 -0.01
C LEU A 276 -1.70 -9.73 1.10
N ASN A 277 -1.80 -8.56 1.74
CA ASN A 277 -0.91 -8.17 2.83
C ASN A 277 -0.98 -9.15 4.01
N HIS A 278 -2.19 -9.57 4.39
CA HIS A 278 -2.40 -10.55 5.45
C HIS A 278 -1.80 -11.91 5.11
N ALA A 279 -2.04 -12.41 3.89
CA ALA A 279 -1.48 -13.67 3.43
C ALA A 279 0.05 -13.66 3.41
N ILE A 280 0.67 -12.57 2.92
CA ILE A 280 2.13 -12.41 2.93
C ILE A 280 2.67 -12.44 4.36
N SER A 281 2.00 -11.77 5.30
CA SER A 281 2.38 -11.76 6.72
C SER A 281 2.29 -13.14 7.36
N ASN A 282 1.31 -13.95 6.99
CA ASN A 282 1.16 -15.32 7.50
C ASN A 282 2.23 -16.25 6.92
N LEU A 283 2.52 -16.12 5.62
CA LEU A 283 3.56 -16.90 4.94
C LEU A 283 4.97 -16.52 5.41
N ASN A 284 5.17 -15.28 5.84
CA ASN A 284 6.49 -14.73 6.17
C ASN A 284 6.45 -13.99 7.52
N PRO A 285 6.37 -14.71 8.66
CA PRO A 285 6.18 -14.11 9.98
C PRO A 285 7.35 -13.23 10.47
N ASP A 286 8.51 -13.33 9.81
CA ASP A 286 9.69 -12.51 10.10
C ASP A 286 9.65 -11.13 9.42
N LEU A 287 8.74 -10.91 8.46
CA LEU A 287 8.56 -9.63 7.80
C LEU A 287 7.79 -8.64 8.67
N THR A 288 8.16 -7.37 8.58
CA THR A 288 7.39 -6.28 9.16
C THR A 288 6.12 -6.01 8.35
N GLU A 289 5.10 -5.43 8.98
CA GLU A 289 3.87 -5.00 8.31
C GLU A 289 4.14 -4.11 7.08
N ILE A 290 5.19 -3.27 7.15
CA ILE A 290 5.64 -2.41 6.06
C ILE A 290 6.18 -3.24 4.88
N GLU A 291 6.97 -4.28 5.16
CA GLU A 291 7.51 -5.15 4.11
C GLU A 291 6.40 -5.96 3.43
N CYS A 292 5.45 -6.50 4.20
CA CYS A 292 4.28 -7.18 3.67
C CYS A 292 3.45 -6.27 2.76
N ALA A 293 3.17 -5.03 3.19
CA ALA A 293 2.39 -4.09 2.40
C ALA A 293 3.11 -3.63 1.12
N LYS A 294 4.45 -3.49 1.16
CA LYS A 294 5.26 -3.26 -0.06
C LYS A 294 5.12 -4.41 -1.04
N MET A 295 5.23 -5.65 -0.56
CA MET A 295 5.12 -6.83 -1.40
C MET A 295 3.71 -6.97 -2.01
N ALA A 296 2.65 -6.66 -1.26
CA ALA A 296 1.28 -6.61 -1.76
C ALA A 296 1.13 -5.55 -2.88
N ASN A 297 1.68 -4.36 -2.68
CA ASN A 297 1.66 -3.30 -3.68
C ASN A 297 2.47 -3.65 -4.94
N GLU A 298 3.65 -4.23 -4.79
CA GLU A 298 4.46 -4.71 -5.93
C GLU A 298 3.73 -5.78 -6.72
N PHE A 299 2.99 -6.65 -6.03
CA PHE A 299 2.14 -7.65 -6.67
C PHE A 299 1.03 -7.00 -7.51
N LEU A 300 0.25 -6.07 -6.92
CA LEU A 300 -0.81 -5.36 -7.62
C LEU A 300 -0.29 -4.53 -8.79
N CYS A 301 0.85 -3.83 -8.63
CA CYS A 301 1.49 -3.07 -9.70
C CYS A 301 1.87 -3.97 -10.88
N LYS A 302 2.43 -5.15 -10.60
CA LYS A 302 2.92 -6.06 -11.65
C LYS A 302 1.77 -6.77 -12.38
N ASN A 303 0.80 -7.27 -11.63
CA ASN A 303 -0.21 -8.19 -12.16
C ASN A 303 -1.43 -7.42 -12.68
N LEU A 304 -1.86 -6.38 -11.95
CA LEU A 304 -3.02 -5.58 -12.34
C LEU A 304 -2.64 -4.29 -13.06
N LYS A 305 -1.34 -4.01 -13.21
CA LYS A 305 -0.84 -2.77 -13.84
C LYS A 305 -1.38 -1.51 -13.15
N ILE A 306 -1.64 -1.61 -11.85
CA ILE A 306 -2.15 -0.50 -11.05
C ILE A 306 -0.97 0.24 -10.42
N SER A 307 -0.64 1.41 -10.95
CA SER A 307 0.44 2.23 -10.37
C SER A 307 -0.01 3.06 -9.16
N GLY A 308 -1.32 3.17 -8.93
CA GLY A 308 -1.91 3.93 -7.84
C GLY A 308 -3.45 3.95 -7.89
N TYR A 309 -4.05 4.64 -6.94
CA TYR A 309 -5.50 4.73 -6.78
C TYR A 309 -5.94 6.17 -6.48
N THR A 310 -7.22 6.45 -6.69
CA THR A 310 -7.90 7.57 -6.01
C THR A 310 -8.61 7.07 -4.76
N ALA A 311 -8.51 7.78 -3.65
CA ALA A 311 -9.13 7.41 -2.38
C ALA A 311 -9.79 8.61 -1.71
N GLU A 312 -10.69 8.39 -0.75
CA GLU A 312 -11.22 9.47 0.08
C GLU A 312 -10.15 10.03 1.00
N ALA A 313 -9.92 11.34 0.91
CA ALA A 313 -8.95 12.01 1.74
C ALA A 313 -9.37 11.97 3.22
N MET A 314 -8.39 11.81 4.11
CA MET A 314 -8.63 11.83 5.55
C MET A 314 -8.96 13.25 6.08
N TYR A 315 -8.36 14.25 5.45
CA TYR A 315 -8.58 15.67 5.75
C TYR A 315 -9.14 16.39 4.52
N GLY A 316 -9.38 17.69 4.64
CA GLY A 316 -9.95 18.49 3.56
C GLY A 316 -11.46 18.57 3.60
N LYS A 317 -12.05 18.89 2.45
CA LYS A 317 -13.50 19.03 2.32
C LYS A 317 -14.18 17.65 2.25
N PRO A 318 -15.42 17.50 2.74
CA PRO A 318 -16.15 16.24 2.60
C PRO A 318 -16.21 15.78 1.13
N GLY A 319 -15.83 14.53 0.88
CA GLY A 319 -15.76 13.92 -0.45
C GLY A 319 -14.54 14.32 -1.29
N GLU A 320 -13.59 15.08 -0.72
CA GLU A 320 -12.33 15.35 -1.39
C GLU A 320 -11.53 14.04 -1.56
N LYS A 321 -10.95 13.87 -2.74
CA LYS A 321 -10.18 12.68 -3.10
C LYS A 321 -8.69 12.98 -3.06
N GLU A 322 -7.91 11.98 -2.70
CA GLU A 322 -6.45 11.96 -2.78
C GLU A 322 -5.99 10.88 -3.77
N ILE A 323 -4.78 11.05 -4.28
CA ILE A 323 -4.09 10.12 -5.16
C ILE A 323 -3.07 9.37 -4.32
N VAL A 324 -3.11 8.05 -4.36
CA VAL A 324 -2.16 7.19 -3.65
C VAL A 324 -1.33 6.47 -4.68
N ILE A 325 -0.04 6.80 -4.80
CA ILE A 325 0.86 6.13 -5.73
C ILE A 325 1.64 5.05 -4.98
N ILE A 326 1.49 3.82 -5.43
CA ILE A 326 2.10 2.62 -4.85
C ILE A 326 3.26 2.07 -5.69
N ASP A 327 3.40 2.56 -6.93
CA ASP A 327 4.51 2.21 -7.82
C ASP A 327 5.76 3.01 -7.48
N GLN A 328 6.76 2.30 -6.94
CA GLN A 328 8.04 2.88 -6.57
C GLN A 328 8.81 3.43 -7.78
N GLN A 329 8.83 2.72 -8.91
CA GLN A 329 9.59 3.15 -10.09
C GLN A 329 9.00 4.44 -10.66
N LEU A 330 7.68 4.54 -10.67
CA LEU A 330 6.97 5.75 -11.07
C LEU A 330 7.36 6.94 -10.19
N LEU A 331 7.36 6.77 -8.87
CA LEU A 331 7.71 7.84 -7.93
C LEU A 331 9.18 8.23 -7.93
N GLU A 332 10.10 7.29 -8.16
CA GLU A 332 11.52 7.59 -8.33
C GLU A 332 11.79 8.51 -9.53
N SER A 333 10.89 8.49 -10.53
CA SER A 333 10.94 9.37 -11.71
C SER A 333 10.25 10.72 -11.52
N ALA A 334 9.52 10.92 -10.41
CA ALA A 334 8.78 12.13 -10.15
C ALA A 334 9.71 13.31 -9.82
N LYS A 335 9.31 14.51 -10.23
CA LYS A 335 10.02 15.75 -9.86
C LYS A 335 9.32 16.37 -8.65
N ILE A 336 10.09 16.71 -7.63
CA ILE A 336 9.60 17.39 -6.44
C ILE A 336 10.18 18.80 -6.35
N VAL A 337 9.35 19.75 -5.92
CA VAL A 337 9.74 21.13 -5.66
C VAL A 337 9.13 21.53 -4.31
N GLU A 338 9.96 21.89 -3.33
CA GLU A 338 9.48 22.48 -2.08
C GLU A 338 8.76 23.80 -2.40
N VAL A 339 7.55 23.96 -1.89
CA VAL A 339 6.74 25.17 -2.11
C VAL A 339 6.47 25.87 -0.79
N ASN A 340 6.55 27.19 -0.81
CA ASN A 340 6.21 28.00 0.35
C ASN A 340 4.69 28.07 0.50
N PRO A 341 4.10 27.47 1.56
CA PRO A 341 2.65 27.40 1.71
C PRO A 341 1.99 28.75 2.06
N TYR A 342 2.77 29.80 2.33
CA TYR A 342 2.31 31.14 2.73
C TYR A 342 2.48 32.21 1.65
N ASN A 343 3.09 31.87 0.51
CA ASN A 343 2.98 32.73 -0.66
C ASN A 343 1.63 32.40 -1.31
N ASP A 344 0.78 33.41 -1.47
CA ASP A 344 -0.47 33.24 -2.20
C ASP A 344 -0.13 32.65 -3.57
N PHE A 345 -0.67 31.47 -3.84
CA PHE A 345 -0.45 30.72 -5.06
C PHE A 345 -1.07 31.51 -6.23
N GLU A 346 -0.30 32.36 -6.91
CA GLU A 346 -0.60 32.75 -8.30
C GLU A 346 -0.30 31.55 -9.20
N LEU A 347 -1.07 30.47 -9.03
CA LEU A 347 -1.03 29.33 -9.92
C LEU A 347 -1.77 29.73 -11.20
N GLY A 348 -1.00 29.93 -12.27
CA GLY A 348 -1.53 29.91 -13.63
C GLY A 348 -2.10 28.52 -13.90
N TYR A 349 -3.39 28.34 -13.64
CA TYR A 349 -4.14 27.17 -14.05
C TYR A 349 -4.57 27.38 -15.51
N ASP A 350 -3.92 26.67 -16.43
CA ASP A 350 -4.57 26.29 -17.70
C ASP A 350 -5.22 24.92 -17.45
N TYR A 351 -6.56 24.91 -17.41
CA TYR A 351 -7.38 23.70 -17.43
C TYR A 351 -7.52 23.18 -18.85
#